data_AF-A0AA46PIY4-F1
#
_entry.id   AF-A0AA46PIY4-F1
#
_cell.length_a   1.000
_cell.length_b   1.000
_cell.length_c   1.000
_cell.angle_alpha   90.00
_cell.angle_beta   90.00
_cell.angle_gamma   90.00
#
_symmetry.space_group_name_H-M   'P 1'
#
loop_
_entity.id
_entity.type
_entity.pdbx_description
1 polymer ?
#
loop_
_entity_poly.entity_id
_entity_poly.type
_entity_poly.pdbx_seq_one_letter_code
_entity_poly.pdbx_strand_id
1 'polypeptide(L)'
;MRKTLALCALLSLPAVAMADDCKYSEPRELKLDLTGVKSVLLDVQQNDLKLSGASGDSTLRGRACASDADMLKELTLRQRHDGDTLVVTLKHEGKIHGISVGNRYAYLNVAGSIPANLPVQLQLGSGDAEISGVASLDAKVGSGDLHAQNIRGAVSATVGSGDIELRNVGSVALPTLGSGDVKADQVGGDVKVGTVGSGDLTVHGVRGSVQVDSVGSGDVQLRDVTGNVAVQTVGSGDLDVGTVGGNLSVQKVGSGDVTHRGVRGSVNLPKPR
;
A
#
# COMPACT_ATOMS: atom_id res chain seq x y z
N MET A 1 -1.67 -41.12 55.10
CA MET A 1 -2.90 -41.21 54.27
C MET A 1 -3.42 -39.78 54.05
N ARG A 2 -3.23 -39.23 52.84
CA ARG A 2 -4.32 -38.89 51.89
C ARG A 2 -5.33 -37.84 52.41
N LYS A 3 -5.20 -36.56 52.02
CA LYS A 3 -5.90 -35.95 50.86
C LYS A 3 -5.69 -34.43 50.78
N THR A 4 -5.52 -34.01 49.54
CA THR A 4 -5.33 -32.69 48.94
C THR A 4 -6.63 -31.89 48.79
N LEU A 5 -6.47 -30.66 48.26
CA LEU A 5 -7.42 -29.77 47.55
C LEU A 5 -8.15 -28.71 48.38
N ALA A 6 -8.38 -27.49 47.88
CA ALA A 6 -7.82 -26.74 46.76
C ALA A 6 -8.34 -25.30 46.91
N LEU A 7 -7.46 -24.33 46.67
CA LEU A 7 -7.74 -22.90 46.64
C LEU A 7 -8.22 -22.55 45.22
N CYS A 8 -9.50 -22.22 45.03
CA CYS A 8 -9.98 -21.65 43.76
C CYS A 8 -10.36 -20.18 43.99
N ALA A 9 -9.41 -19.30 43.67
CA ALA A 9 -9.62 -17.87 43.56
C ALA A 9 -9.81 -17.49 42.08
N LEU A 10 -10.87 -16.73 41.83
CA LEU A 10 -11.12 -15.74 40.77
C LEU A 10 -10.49 -15.92 39.38
N LEU A 11 -11.32 -15.79 38.34
CA LEU A 11 -11.08 -14.82 37.28
C LEU A 11 -12.35 -14.55 36.46
N SER A 12 -12.96 -13.40 36.72
CA SER A 12 -13.81 -12.67 35.79
C SER A 12 -12.93 -11.91 34.77
N LEU A 13 -13.23 -12.01 33.47
CA LEU A 13 -13.56 -10.87 32.59
C LEU A 13 -13.82 -11.33 31.13
N PRO A 14 -14.65 -10.57 30.36
CA PRO A 14 -15.12 -10.88 29.02
C PRO A 14 -14.32 -10.13 27.92
N ALA A 15 -14.33 -10.65 26.69
CA ALA A 15 -14.02 -9.87 25.49
C ALA A 15 -14.76 -10.44 24.26
N VAL A 16 -15.43 -9.53 23.57
CA VAL A 16 -16.32 -9.71 22.41
C VAL A 16 -15.49 -10.08 21.17
N ALA A 17 -15.98 -11.03 20.37
CA ALA A 17 -15.54 -11.18 18.98
C ALA A 17 -16.78 -11.06 18.09
N MET A 18 -16.82 -10.00 17.27
CA MET A 18 -17.78 -9.86 16.17
C MET A 18 -17.60 -11.08 15.27
N ALA A 19 -18.63 -11.93 15.20
CA ALA A 19 -18.58 -13.13 14.39
C ALA A 19 -18.79 -12.74 12.92
N ASP A 20 -17.68 -12.53 12.20
CA ASP A 20 -17.67 -12.84 10.77
C ASP A 20 -18.07 -14.31 10.63
N ASP A 21 -19.25 -14.57 10.07
CA ASP A 21 -19.85 -15.90 9.97
C ASP A 21 -19.11 -16.74 8.91
N CYS A 22 -17.90 -17.15 9.26
CA CYS A 22 -16.97 -17.88 8.43
C CYS A 22 -17.15 -19.38 8.68
N LYS A 23 -17.61 -20.10 7.66
CA LYS A 23 -18.01 -21.51 7.79
C LYS A 23 -16.88 -22.42 8.23
N TYR A 24 -15.69 -22.24 7.65
CA TYR A 24 -14.47 -22.92 8.08
C TYR A 24 -13.38 -21.89 8.32
N SER A 25 -12.79 -21.91 9.51
CA SER A 25 -11.74 -20.97 9.91
C SER A 25 -10.64 -21.66 10.68
N GLU A 26 -9.40 -21.27 10.39
CA GLU A 26 -8.22 -21.73 11.11
C GLU A 26 -7.21 -20.58 11.31
N PRO A 27 -6.56 -20.50 12.48
CA PRO A 27 -5.47 -19.56 12.67
C PRO A 27 -4.25 -19.99 11.85
N ARG A 28 -3.50 -18.99 11.42
CA ARG A 28 -2.19 -19.15 10.77
C ARG A 28 -1.19 -18.26 11.48
N GLU A 29 0.00 -18.78 11.73
CA GLU A 29 1.08 -18.04 12.39
C GLU A 29 2.41 -18.41 11.75
N LEU A 30 3.25 -17.39 11.53
CA LEU A 30 4.57 -17.54 10.96
C LEU A 30 5.54 -16.60 11.66
N LYS A 31 6.54 -17.17 12.34
CA LYS A 31 7.70 -16.42 12.81
C LYS A 31 8.66 -16.21 11.64
N LEU A 32 9.03 -14.95 11.39
CA LEU A 32 9.86 -14.58 10.26
C LEU A 32 11.32 -14.93 10.54
N ASP A 33 11.95 -15.65 9.61
CA ASP A 33 13.40 -15.90 9.67
C ASP A 33 14.14 -14.76 8.99
N LEU A 34 14.62 -13.81 9.80
CA LEU A 34 15.30 -12.61 9.32
C LEU A 34 16.83 -12.73 9.37
N THR A 35 17.35 -13.95 9.52
CA THR A 35 18.79 -14.19 9.60
C THR A 35 19.47 -13.81 8.28
N GLY A 36 20.33 -12.79 8.30
CA GLY A 36 21.02 -12.29 7.10
C GLY A 36 20.14 -11.54 6.11
N VAL A 37 18.89 -11.23 6.48
CA VAL A 37 17.91 -10.57 5.61
C VAL A 37 18.12 -9.06 5.62
N LYS A 38 18.12 -8.45 4.43
CA LYS A 38 18.18 -7.00 4.23
C LYS A 38 16.88 -6.41 3.73
N SER A 39 15.97 -7.21 3.19
CA SER A 39 14.65 -6.77 2.73
C SER A 39 13.61 -7.88 2.84
N VAL A 40 12.34 -7.50 2.99
CA VAL A 40 11.22 -8.45 3.02
C VAL A 40 10.32 -8.19 1.81
N LEU A 41 10.06 -9.22 1.03
CA LEU A 41 9.04 -9.22 -0.03
C LEU A 41 7.78 -9.90 0.48
N LEU A 42 6.64 -9.21 0.41
CA LEU A 42 5.33 -9.71 0.79
C LEU A 42 4.48 -9.85 -0.47
N ASP A 43 4.19 -11.09 -0.87
CA ASP A 43 3.24 -11.43 -1.92
C ASP A 43 1.89 -11.76 -1.27
N VAL A 44 0.96 -10.83 -1.38
CA VAL A 44 -0.34 -10.85 -0.68
C VAL A 44 -1.45 -11.43 -1.56
N GLN A 45 -1.30 -11.39 -2.88
CA GLN A 45 -2.31 -11.88 -3.83
C GLN A 45 -3.70 -11.26 -3.58
N GLN A 46 -4.73 -12.06 -3.36
CA GLN A 46 -6.11 -11.63 -3.08
C GLN A 46 -6.45 -11.53 -1.57
N ASN A 47 -5.44 -11.50 -0.71
CA ASN A 47 -5.61 -11.56 0.74
C ASN A 47 -5.38 -10.19 1.38
N ASP A 48 -5.66 -10.08 2.69
CA ASP A 48 -5.49 -8.81 3.40
C ASP A 48 -4.26 -8.86 4.31
N LEU A 49 -3.54 -7.73 4.35
CA LEU A 49 -2.32 -7.61 5.14
C LEU A 49 -2.29 -6.31 5.96
N LYS A 50 -2.09 -6.42 7.27
CA LYS A 50 -1.70 -5.32 8.15
C LYS A 50 -0.29 -5.50 8.67
N LEU A 51 0.64 -4.65 8.26
CA LEU A 51 2.04 -4.72 8.66
C LEU A 51 2.48 -3.46 9.41
N SER A 52 3.22 -3.67 10.50
CA SER A 52 3.84 -2.60 11.26
C SER A 52 5.35 -2.79 11.40
N GLY A 53 6.10 -1.71 11.22
CA GLY A 53 7.50 -1.64 11.61
C GLY A 53 7.60 -1.44 13.13
N ALA A 54 8.15 -2.41 13.84
CA ALA A 54 8.29 -2.38 15.29
C ALA A 54 9.68 -2.86 15.72
N SER A 55 10.03 -2.62 16.98
CA SER A 55 11.17 -3.29 17.63
C SER A 55 10.68 -4.57 18.29
N GLY A 56 11.37 -5.69 18.07
CA GLY A 56 11.07 -6.96 18.75
C GLY A 56 10.89 -8.13 17.80
N ASP A 57 10.10 -9.11 18.25
CA ASP A 57 9.83 -10.32 17.47
C ASP A 57 9.09 -10.00 16.18
N SER A 58 9.56 -10.60 15.10
CA SER A 58 8.97 -10.44 13.77
C SER A 58 8.07 -11.64 13.48
N THR A 59 6.77 -11.43 13.58
CA THR A 59 5.76 -12.48 13.43
C THR A 59 4.59 -11.97 12.59
N LEU A 60 4.09 -12.84 11.73
CA LEU A 60 2.81 -12.68 11.05
C LEU A 60 1.80 -13.66 11.64
N ARG A 61 0.59 -13.19 11.92
CA ARG A 61 -0.52 -13.96 12.45
C ARG A 61 -1.74 -13.64 11.63
N GLY A 62 -2.58 -14.61 11.36
CA GLY A 62 -3.76 -14.38 10.57
C GLY A 62 -4.84 -15.42 10.78
N ARG A 63 -5.99 -15.15 10.16
CA ARG A 63 -7.13 -16.06 10.15
C ARG A 63 -7.42 -16.44 8.70
N ALA A 64 -7.28 -17.73 8.40
CA ALA A 64 -7.77 -18.30 7.16
C ALA A 64 -9.28 -18.51 7.28
N CYS A 65 -10.00 -18.19 6.21
CA CYS A 65 -11.45 -18.32 6.16
C CYS A 65 -11.91 -18.82 4.80
N ALA A 66 -12.74 -19.86 4.78
CA ALA A 66 -13.24 -20.44 3.54
C ALA A 66 -14.65 -21.03 3.66
N SER A 67 -15.35 -21.09 2.53
CA SER A 67 -16.65 -21.75 2.39
C SER A 67 -16.55 -23.29 2.36
N ASP A 68 -15.34 -23.81 2.14
CA ASP A 68 -15.03 -25.23 1.98
C ASP A 68 -13.74 -25.62 2.73
N ALA A 69 -13.71 -26.85 3.27
CA ALA A 69 -12.60 -27.32 4.10
C ALA A 69 -11.32 -27.60 3.30
N ASP A 70 -11.41 -27.94 2.02
CA ASP A 70 -10.23 -28.14 1.18
C ASP A 70 -9.66 -26.80 0.74
N MET A 71 -10.50 -25.82 0.41
CA MET A 71 -10.06 -24.44 0.16
C MET A 71 -9.35 -23.82 1.37
N LEU A 72 -9.78 -24.15 2.60
CA LEU A 72 -9.11 -23.67 3.82
C LEU A 72 -7.66 -24.18 3.94
N LYS A 73 -7.39 -25.41 3.50
CA LYS A 73 -6.04 -26.01 3.55
C LYS A 73 -5.08 -25.35 2.56
N GLU A 74 -5.61 -24.77 1.49
CA GLU A 74 -4.84 -24.09 0.44
C GLU A 74 -4.37 -22.70 0.87
N LEU A 75 -5.02 -22.09 1.87
CA LEU A 75 -4.68 -20.80 2.48
C LEU A 75 -3.51 -20.94 3.46
N THR A 76 -2.30 -20.70 2.98
CA THR A 76 -1.06 -20.89 3.77
C THR A 76 -0.19 -19.63 3.80
N LEU A 77 0.46 -19.39 4.94
CA LEU A 77 1.59 -18.46 5.02
C LEU A 77 2.88 -19.26 4.86
N ARG A 78 3.66 -18.92 3.83
CA ARG A 78 4.97 -19.54 3.62
C ARG A 78 6.04 -18.47 3.51
N GLN A 79 7.25 -18.82 3.92
CA GLN A 79 8.43 -18.01 3.67
C GLN A 79 9.52 -18.81 2.97
N ARG A 80 10.34 -18.12 2.20
CA ARG A 80 11.59 -18.64 1.63
C ARG A 80 12.63 -17.53 1.61
N HIS A 81 13.89 -17.89 1.71
CA HIS A 81 14.99 -16.97 1.43
C HIS A 81 15.26 -16.93 -0.08
N ASP A 82 15.55 -15.74 -0.58
CA ASP A 82 16.01 -15.46 -1.92
C ASP A 82 17.21 -14.50 -1.82
N GLY A 83 18.41 -15.06 -1.69
CA GLY A 83 19.60 -14.28 -1.32
C GLY A 83 19.42 -13.60 0.04
N ASP A 84 19.51 -12.26 0.06
CA ASP A 84 19.29 -11.44 1.25
C ASP A 84 17.85 -10.91 1.39
N THR A 85 16.92 -11.42 0.59
CA THR A 85 15.49 -11.11 0.68
C THR A 85 14.70 -12.26 1.29
N LEU A 86 13.90 -11.99 2.32
CA LEU A 86 12.89 -12.92 2.80
C LEU A 86 11.62 -12.74 1.97
N VAL A 87 11.25 -13.75 1.21
CA VAL A 87 9.99 -13.77 0.45
C VAL A 87 8.94 -14.46 1.28
N VAL A 88 7.86 -13.76 1.60
CA VAL A 88 6.70 -14.26 2.33
C VAL A 88 5.49 -14.22 1.39
N THR A 89 4.82 -15.35 1.23
CA THR A 89 3.66 -15.49 0.33
C THR A 89 2.44 -15.92 1.12
N LEU A 90 1.34 -15.16 0.96
CA LEU A 90 -0.01 -15.52 1.38
C LEU A 90 -0.63 -16.31 0.23
N LYS A 91 -0.43 -17.62 0.25
CA LYS A 91 -0.69 -18.48 -0.90
C LYS A 91 -2.11 -19.02 -0.87
N HIS A 92 -2.73 -19.09 -2.05
CA HIS A 92 -3.92 -19.90 -2.33
C HIS A 92 -3.54 -20.98 -3.36
N GLU A 93 -3.17 -22.18 -2.89
CA GLU A 93 -2.79 -23.32 -3.76
C GLU A 93 -4.01 -24.07 -4.30
N GLY A 94 -4.79 -23.48 -5.20
CA GLY A 94 -6.02 -24.11 -5.70
C GLY A 94 -6.29 -23.87 -7.17
N LYS A 95 -6.40 -24.95 -7.96
CA LYS A 95 -7.17 -24.91 -9.21
C LYS A 95 -8.62 -25.21 -8.84
N ILE A 96 -9.51 -24.24 -9.02
CA ILE A 96 -10.95 -24.46 -8.85
C ILE A 96 -11.39 -25.61 -9.78
N HIS A 97 -11.45 -26.83 -9.26
CA HIS A 97 -12.09 -27.95 -9.92
C HIS A 97 -13.57 -27.96 -9.50
N GLY A 98 -14.46 -27.95 -10.48
CA GLY A 98 -15.89 -28.22 -10.30
C GLY A 98 -16.82 -27.00 -10.41
N ILE A 99 -17.95 -27.24 -11.09
CA ILE A 99 -19.12 -26.38 -11.16
C ILE A 99 -19.84 -26.52 -9.80
N SER A 100 -19.51 -25.67 -8.82
CA SER A 100 -20.16 -25.70 -7.50
C SER A 100 -21.28 -24.68 -7.45
N VAL A 101 -22.46 -25.11 -7.03
CA VAL A 101 -23.66 -24.30 -6.81
C VAL A 101 -23.61 -23.77 -5.38
N GLY A 102 -23.08 -22.55 -5.19
CA GLY A 102 -22.99 -21.87 -3.91
C GLY A 102 -22.03 -20.67 -3.91
N ASN A 103 -22.12 -19.81 -2.90
CA ASN A 103 -21.19 -18.67 -2.74
C ASN A 103 -19.82 -19.18 -2.28
N ARG A 104 -18.84 -19.24 -3.19
CA ARG A 104 -17.47 -19.72 -2.89
C ARG A 104 -16.61 -18.55 -2.46
N TYR A 105 -15.98 -18.68 -1.30
CA TYR A 105 -15.02 -17.69 -0.80
C TYR A 105 -13.86 -18.38 -0.10
N ALA A 106 -12.67 -17.80 -0.24
CA ALA A 106 -11.47 -18.17 0.50
C ALA A 106 -10.58 -16.93 0.61
N TYR A 107 -10.29 -16.50 1.83
CA TYR A 107 -9.45 -15.34 2.10
C TYR A 107 -8.63 -15.54 3.37
N LEU A 108 -7.54 -14.81 3.47
CA LEU A 108 -6.62 -14.87 4.58
C LEU A 108 -6.34 -13.46 5.08
N ASN A 109 -6.72 -13.16 6.33
CA ASN A 109 -6.44 -11.85 6.91
C ASN A 109 -5.22 -11.97 7.80
N VAL A 110 -4.12 -11.32 7.44
CA VAL A 110 -2.84 -11.40 8.14
C VAL A 110 -2.50 -10.06 8.76
N ALA A 111 -2.06 -10.07 10.01
CA ALA A 111 -1.49 -8.94 10.69
C ALA A 111 -0.14 -9.31 11.32
N GLY A 112 0.79 -8.37 11.38
CA GLY A 112 2.06 -8.64 12.03
C GLY A 112 3.04 -7.48 12.06
N SER A 113 4.27 -7.82 12.40
CA SER A 113 5.35 -6.84 12.48
C SER A 113 6.67 -7.36 11.95
N ILE A 114 7.48 -6.40 11.50
CA ILE A 114 8.87 -6.58 11.06
C ILE A 114 9.72 -5.48 11.69
N PRO A 115 11.06 -5.62 11.69
CA PRO A 115 11.94 -4.58 12.19
C PRO A 115 11.76 -3.28 11.38
N ALA A 116 11.56 -2.16 12.08
CA ALA A 116 11.27 -0.87 11.46
C ALA A 116 12.39 -0.33 10.53
N ASN A 117 13.58 -0.93 10.57
CA ASN A 117 14.73 -0.58 9.73
C ASN A 117 14.82 -1.42 8.44
N LEU A 118 13.94 -2.41 8.24
CA LEU A 118 13.94 -3.21 7.01
C LEU A 118 13.07 -2.55 5.93
N PRO A 119 13.60 -2.42 4.70
CA PRO A 119 12.82 -2.17 3.49
C PRO A 119 11.79 -3.26 3.22
N VAL A 120 10.62 -2.84 2.75
CA VAL A 120 9.52 -3.73 2.33
C VAL A 120 9.28 -3.62 0.84
N GLN A 121 9.21 -4.76 0.17
CA GLN A 121 8.61 -4.90 -1.16
C GLN A 121 7.23 -5.53 -1.00
N LEU A 122 6.20 -4.92 -1.57
CA LEU A 122 4.82 -5.40 -1.48
C LEU A 122 4.29 -5.70 -2.88
N GLN A 123 3.72 -6.89 -3.06
CA GLN A 123 2.94 -7.25 -4.24
C GLN A 123 1.52 -7.55 -3.80
N LEU A 124 0.60 -6.67 -4.19
CA LEU A 124 -0.81 -6.74 -3.88
C LEU A 124 -1.59 -7.03 -5.15
N GLY A 125 -2.33 -8.13 -5.16
CA GLY A 125 -3.17 -8.52 -6.29
C GLY A 125 -4.52 -7.83 -6.23
N SER A 126 -5.41 -8.35 -5.38
CA SER A 126 -6.81 -7.89 -5.28
C SER A 126 -7.33 -7.77 -3.85
N GLY A 127 -6.53 -8.10 -2.84
CA GLY A 127 -6.87 -7.80 -1.44
C GLY A 127 -6.21 -6.50 -1.00
N ASP A 128 -6.33 -6.15 0.27
CA ASP A 128 -5.93 -4.83 0.78
C ASP A 128 -4.71 -4.89 1.69
N ALA A 129 -3.94 -3.80 1.73
CA ALA A 129 -2.77 -3.69 2.57
C ALA A 129 -2.73 -2.40 3.39
N GLU A 130 -2.52 -2.53 4.71
CA GLU A 130 -2.17 -1.42 5.60
C GLU A 130 -0.72 -1.58 6.05
N ILE A 131 0.17 -0.68 5.63
CA ILE A 131 1.59 -0.70 5.97
C ILE A 131 1.94 0.52 6.82
N SER A 132 2.62 0.33 7.95
CA SER A 132 2.99 1.44 8.82
C SER A 132 4.39 1.33 9.40
N GLY A 133 5.09 2.45 9.55
CA GLY A 133 6.30 2.53 10.38
C GLY A 133 7.54 1.78 9.87
N VAL A 134 7.55 1.37 8.60
CA VAL A 134 8.70 0.67 8.00
C VAL A 134 9.73 1.66 7.45
N ALA A 135 10.92 1.16 7.09
CA ALA A 135 12.02 2.01 6.63
C ALA A 135 11.74 2.65 5.27
N SER A 136 11.29 1.84 4.31
CA SER A 136 10.93 2.24 2.96
C SER A 136 9.96 1.21 2.39
N LEU A 137 9.22 1.59 1.35
CA LEU A 137 8.22 0.74 0.71
C LEU A 137 8.38 0.79 -0.81
N ASP A 138 8.45 -0.37 -1.46
CA ASP A 138 8.29 -0.53 -2.90
C ASP A 138 7.06 -1.40 -3.16
N ALA A 139 6.00 -0.83 -3.71
CA ALA A 139 4.71 -1.48 -3.84
C ALA A 139 4.28 -1.66 -5.29
N LYS A 140 3.74 -2.83 -5.61
CA LYS A 140 3.01 -3.10 -6.85
C LYS A 140 1.60 -3.48 -6.48
N VAL A 141 0.66 -2.63 -6.86
CA VAL A 141 -0.75 -2.75 -6.52
C VAL A 141 -1.54 -3.03 -7.80
N GLY A 142 -2.20 -4.18 -7.84
CA GLY A 142 -3.09 -4.57 -8.93
C GLY A 142 -4.42 -3.84 -8.85
N SER A 143 -5.40 -4.47 -8.20
CA SER A 143 -6.80 -4.02 -8.10
C SER A 143 -7.31 -3.87 -6.67
N GLY A 144 -6.51 -4.20 -5.66
CA GLY A 144 -6.84 -3.91 -4.25
C GLY A 144 -6.18 -2.63 -3.78
N ASP A 145 -6.38 -2.28 -2.51
CA ASP A 145 -6.03 -0.95 -1.99
C ASP A 145 -4.83 -0.97 -1.04
N LEU A 146 -4.02 0.08 -1.08
CA LEU A 146 -2.86 0.25 -0.20
C LEU A 146 -2.95 1.53 0.63
N HIS A 147 -2.99 1.36 1.95
CA HIS A 147 -2.86 2.45 2.92
C HIS A 147 -1.48 2.37 3.56
N ALA A 148 -0.58 3.29 3.24
CA ALA A 148 0.77 3.34 3.80
C ALA A 148 1.00 4.62 4.61
N GLN A 149 1.50 4.48 5.84
CA GLN A 149 1.71 5.63 6.73
C GLN A 149 3.00 5.59 7.55
N ASN A 150 3.52 6.77 7.88
CA ASN A 150 4.69 6.94 8.74
C ASN A 150 5.94 6.22 8.20
N ILE A 151 6.17 6.31 6.90
CA ILE A 151 7.31 5.69 6.22
C ILE A 151 8.45 6.71 6.18
N ARG A 152 9.53 6.47 6.94
CA ARG A 152 10.61 7.47 7.10
C ARG A 152 11.36 7.72 5.79
N GLY A 153 11.58 6.67 5.01
CA GLY A 153 12.30 6.69 3.76
C GLY A 153 11.39 6.84 2.54
N ALA A 154 11.95 6.49 1.38
CA ALA A 154 11.25 6.58 0.11
C ALA A 154 10.11 5.56 0.00
N VAL A 155 9.04 5.98 -0.68
CA VAL A 155 7.96 5.11 -1.14
C VAL A 155 7.98 5.10 -2.67
N SER A 156 8.09 3.92 -3.27
CA SER A 156 7.88 3.68 -4.70
C SER A 156 6.60 2.89 -4.87
N ALA A 157 5.70 3.29 -5.78
CA ALA A 157 4.50 2.51 -6.03
C ALA A 157 4.06 2.52 -7.50
N THR A 158 3.69 1.34 -8.00
CA THR A 158 3.01 1.16 -9.29
C THR A 158 1.60 0.66 -9.05
N VAL A 159 0.64 1.30 -9.72
CA VAL A 159 -0.79 1.05 -9.53
C VAL A 159 -1.43 0.63 -10.85
N GLY A 160 -2.18 -0.46 -10.83
CA GLY A 160 -3.08 -0.88 -11.90
C GLY A 160 -4.41 -0.14 -11.82
N SER A 161 -5.34 -0.68 -11.04
CA SER A 161 -6.74 -0.21 -10.94
C SER A 161 -7.24 -0.04 -9.50
N GLY A 162 -6.46 -0.43 -8.49
CA GLY A 162 -6.80 -0.15 -7.08
C GLY A 162 -6.22 1.19 -6.61
N ASP A 163 -6.50 1.57 -5.37
CA ASP A 163 -6.16 2.90 -4.87
C ASP A 163 -4.97 2.88 -3.89
N ILE A 164 -4.26 4.01 -3.80
CA ILE A 164 -3.19 4.20 -2.82
C ILE A 164 -3.40 5.46 -2.00
N GLU A 165 -3.39 5.30 -0.67
CA GLU A 165 -3.26 6.40 0.28
C GLU A 165 -1.89 6.37 0.97
N LEU A 166 -1.10 7.44 0.79
CA LEU A 166 0.19 7.66 1.45
C LEU A 166 0.06 8.81 2.45
N ARG A 167 0.48 8.61 3.70
CA ARG A 167 0.49 9.67 4.72
C ARG A 167 1.80 9.74 5.50
N ASN A 168 2.38 10.94 5.63
CA ASN A 168 3.60 11.17 6.39
C ASN A 168 4.74 10.24 5.94
N VAL A 169 5.14 10.42 4.69
CA VAL A 169 6.15 9.60 4.02
C VAL A 169 7.38 10.44 3.67
N GLY A 170 8.51 9.80 3.37
CA GLY A 170 9.74 10.47 2.93
C GLY A 170 9.59 11.08 1.53
N SER A 171 10.32 10.57 0.54
CA SER A 171 10.08 10.89 -0.88
C SER A 171 9.09 9.91 -1.50
N VAL A 172 8.42 10.31 -2.59
CA VAL A 172 7.46 9.47 -3.31
C VAL A 172 7.87 9.35 -4.77
N ALA A 173 7.91 8.13 -5.27
CA ALA A 173 8.07 7.82 -6.69
C ALA A 173 6.87 7.00 -7.16
N LEU A 174 6.16 7.47 -8.17
CA LEU A 174 5.04 6.77 -8.77
C LEU A 174 5.33 6.57 -10.26
N PRO A 175 6.04 5.50 -10.65
CA PRO A 175 6.41 5.30 -12.05
C PRO A 175 5.20 5.19 -12.98
N THR A 176 4.11 4.58 -12.51
CA THR A 176 2.90 4.36 -13.31
C THR A 176 1.67 4.29 -12.40
N LEU A 177 0.68 5.13 -12.71
CA LEU A 177 -0.68 5.05 -12.19
C LEU A 177 -1.57 4.71 -13.39
N GLY A 178 -2.25 3.57 -13.33
CA GLY A 178 -3.18 3.15 -14.37
C GLY A 178 -4.51 3.88 -14.26
N SER A 179 -5.53 3.16 -13.79
CA SER A 179 -6.91 3.63 -13.67
C SER A 179 -7.36 3.85 -12.23
N GLY A 180 -6.56 3.44 -11.24
CA GLY A 180 -6.82 3.71 -9.84
C GLY A 180 -6.20 5.02 -9.38
N ASP A 181 -6.63 5.49 -8.21
CA ASP A 181 -6.32 6.80 -7.68
C ASP A 181 -5.17 6.77 -6.68
N VAL A 182 -4.39 7.85 -6.63
CA VAL A 182 -3.34 8.00 -5.62
C VAL A 182 -3.49 9.30 -4.87
N LYS A 183 -3.53 9.19 -3.54
CA LYS A 183 -3.49 10.32 -2.61
C LYS A 183 -2.23 10.27 -1.78
N ALA A 184 -1.42 11.32 -1.84
CA ALA A 184 -0.22 11.47 -1.03
C ALA A 184 -0.26 12.74 -0.17
N ASP A 185 -0.32 12.58 1.14
CA ASP A 185 -0.36 13.65 2.13
C ASP A 185 0.93 13.71 2.95
N GLN A 186 1.46 14.93 3.14
CA GLN A 186 2.63 15.22 3.97
C GLN A 186 3.87 14.45 3.51
N VAL A 187 4.36 14.81 2.32
CA VAL A 187 5.57 14.23 1.73
C VAL A 187 6.81 15.01 2.20
N GLY A 188 7.71 14.32 2.89
CA GLY A 188 8.91 14.90 3.49
C GLY A 188 10.03 15.24 2.49
N GLY A 189 9.99 14.69 1.29
CA GLY A 189 10.96 14.91 0.21
C GLY A 189 10.31 15.28 -1.12
N ASP A 190 10.96 14.87 -2.20
CA ASP A 190 10.46 15.09 -3.57
C ASP A 190 9.38 14.07 -3.95
N VAL A 191 8.52 14.47 -4.89
CA VAL A 191 7.55 13.60 -5.56
C VAL A 191 7.91 13.50 -7.04
N LYS A 192 8.09 12.28 -7.53
CA LYS A 192 8.33 12.01 -8.95
C LYS A 192 7.25 11.08 -9.49
N VAL A 193 6.58 11.49 -10.55
CA VAL A 193 5.52 10.73 -11.20
C VAL A 193 5.87 10.53 -12.66
N GLY A 194 5.85 9.28 -13.13
CA GLY A 194 6.07 8.95 -14.53
C GLY A 194 4.82 9.25 -15.34
N THR A 195 3.89 8.29 -15.36
CA THR A 195 2.64 8.42 -16.11
C THR A 195 1.44 8.31 -15.18
N VAL A 196 0.54 9.29 -15.26
CA VAL A 196 -0.83 9.21 -14.76
C VAL A 196 -1.73 8.84 -15.94
N GLY A 197 -2.39 7.69 -15.86
CA GLY A 197 -3.25 7.16 -16.92
C GLY A 197 -4.62 7.82 -16.93
N SER A 198 -5.61 7.09 -16.42
CA SER A 198 -7.01 7.51 -16.35
C SER A 198 -7.53 7.70 -14.93
N GLY A 199 -6.78 7.26 -13.92
CA GLY A 199 -7.06 7.59 -12.53
C GLY A 199 -6.47 8.94 -12.14
N ASP A 200 -6.80 9.38 -10.93
CA ASP A 200 -6.47 10.71 -10.42
C ASP A 200 -5.28 10.67 -9.46
N LEU A 201 -4.52 11.77 -9.44
CA LEU A 201 -3.42 11.98 -8.52
C LEU A 201 -3.66 13.23 -7.68
N THR A 202 -3.79 13.05 -6.36
CA THR A 202 -3.82 14.15 -5.40
C THR A 202 -2.56 14.11 -4.54
N VAL A 203 -1.80 15.21 -4.53
CA VAL A 203 -0.61 15.36 -3.70
C VAL A 203 -0.70 16.65 -2.91
N HIS A 204 -0.52 16.55 -1.60
CA HIS A 204 -0.64 17.68 -0.68
C HIS A 204 0.51 17.74 0.34
N GLY A 205 1.06 18.94 0.55
CA GLY A 205 2.05 19.21 1.59
C GLY A 205 3.41 18.57 1.29
N VAL A 206 4.04 19.00 0.19
CA VAL A 206 5.34 18.50 -0.26
C VAL A 206 6.45 19.43 0.21
N ARG A 207 7.42 18.90 0.96
CA ARG A 207 8.60 19.66 1.40
C ARG A 207 9.65 19.85 0.31
N GLY A 208 9.69 18.93 -0.66
CA GLY A 208 10.55 19.00 -1.83
C GLY A 208 9.88 19.62 -3.06
N SER A 209 10.33 19.19 -4.23
CA SER A 209 9.76 19.52 -5.55
C SER A 209 8.88 18.38 -6.06
N VAL A 210 7.99 18.71 -7.01
CA VAL A 210 7.16 17.75 -7.72
C VAL A 210 7.54 17.73 -9.19
N GLN A 211 7.80 16.53 -9.73
CA GLN A 211 7.98 16.29 -11.15
C GLN A 211 6.92 15.30 -11.64
N VAL A 212 6.21 15.64 -12.72
CA VAL A 212 5.26 14.76 -13.41
C VAL A 212 5.63 14.68 -14.88
N ASP A 213 5.92 13.48 -15.39
CA ASP A 213 6.34 13.33 -16.79
C ASP A 213 5.13 13.36 -17.74
N SER A 214 4.04 12.63 -17.46
CA SER A 214 2.85 12.66 -18.31
C SER A 214 1.56 12.51 -17.52
N VAL A 215 0.58 13.36 -17.84
CA VAL A 215 -0.81 13.22 -17.42
C VAL A 215 -1.63 12.82 -18.64
N GLY A 216 -2.35 11.70 -18.54
CA GLY A 216 -3.19 11.16 -19.59
C GLY A 216 -4.57 11.82 -19.59
N SER A 217 -5.58 11.06 -19.19
CA SER A 217 -6.99 11.47 -19.15
C SER A 217 -7.53 11.70 -17.75
N GLY A 218 -6.82 11.24 -16.71
CA GLY A 218 -7.16 11.56 -15.32
C GLY A 218 -6.59 12.90 -14.88
N ASP A 219 -6.98 13.35 -13.70
CA ASP A 219 -6.69 14.67 -13.18
C ASP A 219 -5.53 14.65 -12.18
N VAL A 220 -4.78 15.75 -12.13
CA VAL A 220 -3.67 15.93 -11.18
C VAL A 220 -3.88 17.18 -10.35
N GLN A 221 -3.95 17.00 -9.03
CA GLN A 221 -4.04 18.08 -8.05
C GLN A 221 -2.76 18.12 -7.20
N LEU A 222 -2.04 19.24 -7.28
CA LEU A 222 -0.81 19.48 -6.52
C LEU A 222 -1.00 20.68 -5.61
N ARG A 223 -0.96 20.48 -4.29
CA ARG A 223 -1.19 21.53 -3.30
C ARG A 223 -0.05 21.64 -2.29
N ASP A 224 0.31 22.86 -1.93
CA ASP A 224 1.30 23.19 -0.89
C ASP A 224 2.67 22.53 -1.15
N VAL A 225 3.26 22.88 -2.29
CA VAL A 225 4.61 22.43 -2.69
C VAL A 225 5.63 23.49 -2.30
N THR A 226 6.62 23.11 -1.50
CA THR A 226 7.67 24.05 -1.04
C THR A 226 8.66 24.36 -2.16
N GLY A 227 9.04 23.36 -2.95
CA GLY A 227 9.96 23.46 -4.07
C GLY A 227 9.30 23.86 -5.38
N ASN A 228 9.85 23.33 -6.48
CA ASN A 228 9.34 23.58 -7.83
C ASN A 228 8.28 22.54 -8.23
N VAL A 229 7.42 22.90 -9.17
CA VAL A 229 6.52 21.99 -9.88
C VAL A 229 6.90 21.97 -11.36
N ALA A 230 7.24 20.81 -11.89
CA ALA A 230 7.57 20.61 -13.29
C ALA A 230 6.71 19.50 -13.89
N VAL A 231 5.90 19.84 -14.90
CA VAL A 231 5.06 18.88 -15.64
C VAL A 231 5.46 18.88 -17.11
N GLN A 232 5.79 17.72 -17.68
CA GLN A 232 6.21 17.70 -19.09
C GLN A 232 5.00 17.73 -20.03
N THR A 233 4.02 16.85 -19.85
CA THR A 233 2.86 16.79 -20.73
C THR A 233 1.57 16.64 -19.94
N VAL A 234 0.59 17.49 -20.24
CA VAL A 234 -0.80 17.33 -19.85
C VAL A 234 -1.60 16.94 -21.09
N GLY A 235 -2.26 15.79 -21.06
CA GLY A 235 -3.02 15.22 -22.16
C GLY A 235 -4.42 15.81 -22.26
N SER A 236 -5.41 15.02 -21.88
CA SER A 236 -6.84 15.37 -21.93
C SER A 236 -7.45 15.61 -20.56
N GLY A 237 -6.81 15.14 -19.48
CA GLY A 237 -7.20 15.49 -18.11
C GLY A 237 -6.63 16.85 -17.67
N ASP A 238 -7.03 17.27 -16.48
CA ASP A 238 -6.73 18.60 -15.96
C ASP A 238 -5.58 18.59 -14.94
N LEU A 239 -4.87 19.72 -14.87
CA LEU A 239 -3.84 19.97 -13.88
C LEU A 239 -4.22 21.18 -13.03
N ASP A 240 -4.45 20.97 -11.73
CA ASP A 240 -4.67 22.02 -10.73
C ASP A 240 -3.47 22.12 -9.79
N VAL A 241 -2.78 23.27 -9.84
CA VAL A 241 -1.62 23.56 -8.98
C VAL A 241 -1.90 24.72 -8.04
N GLY A 242 -1.89 24.46 -6.73
CA GLY A 242 -2.09 25.47 -5.70
C GLY A 242 -0.92 25.61 -4.73
N THR A 243 -0.52 26.83 -4.44
CA THR A 243 0.55 27.18 -3.48
C THR A 243 1.88 26.50 -3.81
N VAL A 244 2.74 27.20 -4.55
CA VAL A 244 4.08 26.71 -4.91
C VAL A 244 5.12 27.70 -4.41
N GLY A 245 6.08 27.23 -3.62
CA GLY A 245 7.17 28.04 -3.09
C GLY A 245 8.23 28.39 -4.13
N GLY A 246 8.45 27.52 -5.11
CA GLY A 246 9.34 27.73 -6.25
C GLY A 246 8.60 28.08 -7.55
N ASN A 247 9.13 27.58 -8.65
CA ASN A 247 8.63 27.81 -10.00
C ASN A 247 7.58 26.76 -10.40
N LEU A 248 6.65 27.15 -11.28
CA LEU A 248 5.77 26.24 -12.00
C LEU A 248 6.15 26.22 -13.48
N SER A 249 6.43 25.04 -14.03
CA SER A 249 6.66 24.86 -15.47
C SER A 249 5.81 23.72 -16.02
N VAL A 250 5.06 24.00 -17.09
CA VAL A 250 4.38 22.99 -17.90
C VAL A 250 4.91 23.09 -19.32
N GLN A 251 5.36 21.99 -19.93
CA GLN A 251 5.97 22.04 -21.27
C GLN A 251 4.94 21.91 -22.39
N LYS A 252 3.95 21.02 -22.25
CA LYS A 252 2.92 20.76 -23.27
C LYS A 252 1.56 20.55 -22.61
N VAL A 253 0.53 21.12 -23.24
CA VAL A 253 -0.87 20.93 -22.87
C VAL A 253 -1.62 20.50 -24.14
N GLY A 254 -2.36 19.42 -24.03
CA GLY A 254 -3.19 18.85 -25.09
C GLY A 254 -4.55 19.51 -25.13
N SER A 255 -5.57 18.78 -24.70
CA SER A 255 -6.97 19.23 -24.69
C SER A 255 -7.52 19.53 -23.31
N GLY A 256 -6.82 19.12 -22.25
CA GLY A 256 -7.18 19.49 -20.88
C GLY A 256 -6.70 20.88 -20.50
N ASP A 257 -7.06 21.31 -19.30
CA ASP A 257 -6.76 22.63 -18.77
C ASP A 257 -5.66 22.60 -17.70
N VAL A 258 -4.94 23.73 -17.59
CA VAL A 258 -3.99 23.96 -16.50
C VAL A 258 -4.46 25.16 -15.69
N THR A 259 -4.87 24.90 -14.45
CA THR A 259 -5.20 25.95 -13.49
C THR A 259 -4.09 26.06 -12.46
N HIS A 260 -3.77 27.29 -12.07
CA HIS A 260 -2.78 27.51 -11.03
C HIS A 260 -3.09 28.72 -10.16
N ARG A 261 -2.68 28.65 -8.89
CA ARG A 261 -2.81 29.74 -7.92
C ARG A 261 -1.67 29.74 -6.91
N GLY A 262 -1.24 30.92 -6.47
CA GLY A 262 -0.28 31.05 -5.36
C GLY A 262 1.13 30.52 -5.67
N VAL A 263 1.61 30.66 -6.91
CA VAL A 263 3.00 30.37 -7.27
C VAL A 263 3.87 31.59 -6.90
N ARG A 264 4.91 31.39 -6.09
CA ARG A 264 5.82 32.46 -5.66
C ARG A 264 6.92 32.76 -6.68
N GLY A 265 7.41 31.74 -7.38
CA GLY A 265 8.41 31.86 -8.42
C GLY A 265 7.82 32.21 -9.79
N SER A 266 8.55 31.90 -10.85
CA SER A 266 8.07 32.10 -12.22
C SER A 266 7.06 31.02 -12.63
N VAL A 267 6.08 31.43 -13.44
CA VAL A 267 5.14 30.52 -14.11
C VAL A 267 5.47 30.46 -15.60
N ASN A 268 5.75 29.26 -16.10
CA ASN A 268 5.98 29.01 -17.52
C ASN A 268 4.97 27.97 -18.04
N LEU A 269 4.01 28.43 -18.84
CA LEU A 269 2.97 27.60 -19.47
C LEU A 269 3.09 27.73 -20.99
N PRO A 270 2.74 26.68 -21.76
CA PRO A 270 2.69 26.79 -23.21
C PRO A 270 1.62 27.82 -23.61
N LYS A 271 1.85 28.50 -24.75
CA LYS A 271 0.87 29.44 -25.28
C LYS A 271 -0.39 28.68 -25.71
N PRO A 272 -1.60 29.20 -25.44
CA PRO A 272 -2.81 28.66 -26.04
C PRO A 272 -2.67 28.68 -27.56
N ARG A 273 -3.06 27.60 -28.24
CA ARG A 273 -3.10 27.54 -29.70
C ARG A 273 -4.34 28.22 -30.26
#